data_AF-A0A1L7XNB1-F1
#
_entry.id   AF-A0A1L7XNB1-F1
#
_cell.length_a   1.000
_cell.length_b   1.000
_cell.length_c   1.000
_cell.angle_alpha   90.00
_cell.angle_beta   90.00
_cell.angle_gamma   90.00
#
_symmetry.space_group_name_H-M   'P 1'
#
loop_
_entity.id
_entity.type
_entity.pdbx_description
1 polymer ?
#
loop_
_entity_poly.entity_id
_entity_poly.type
_entity_poly.pdbx_seq_one_letter_code
_entity_poly.pdbx_strand_id
1 'polypeptide(L)'
;MQYMILLIALVAMTPSTLAYQTMRIPTPLRYTFNAFIGNSTPDNYTEPLTADQFPCKGYLADMTSGIAQSVTTYQAGKPAWIILTGDSISGSTQISMSGNNGSLTVIHSYEGNVSIKDQQQLDFTFPSGSPTGPVVLSFTYFPLGSNEVYQSCAAVTILPAEANATAPRVTFASRPDIFVSDLNNSCTRDPKKEVMFPNAGPDTTMMHSVPMANEIDTIFGDCQPVNGFGNGAKANSSNTIISFPFPTAASKAGPGPRPSGYKRNAFGFPGSFNFTHPGNATMTTSAPHTIYPTGTGAPRYTTHTPGSHPHPTGTPAILDIPVSIDGTCGAKKATRCPAGLCCSMYGNCGTGANYCGNFTCEVGFGDCSKFDNGTFPNAPGELVRYE
;
A
#
# COMPACT_ATOMS: atom_id res chain seq x y z
N MET A 1 -24.91 -44.03 -48.58
CA MET A 1 -24.63 -42.58 -48.65
C MET A 1 -25.38 -41.95 -47.47
N GLN A 2 -24.95 -42.13 -46.21
CA GLN A 2 -23.76 -41.57 -45.54
C GLN A 2 -23.63 -40.07 -45.81
N TYR A 3 -24.07 -39.23 -44.86
CA TYR A 3 -23.35 -38.07 -44.28
C TYR A 3 -24.26 -37.43 -43.23
N MET A 4 -24.17 -37.95 -42.00
CA MET A 4 -24.68 -37.28 -40.81
C MET A 4 -23.60 -36.27 -40.40
N ILE A 5 -23.82 -34.99 -40.70
CA ILE A 5 -22.90 -33.91 -40.33
C ILE A 5 -23.06 -33.68 -38.83
N LEU A 6 -22.14 -34.23 -38.05
CA LEU A 6 -21.97 -33.97 -36.63
C LEU A 6 -21.25 -32.61 -36.50
N LEU A 7 -22.00 -31.54 -36.24
CA LEU A 7 -21.43 -30.24 -35.85
C LEU A 7 -20.92 -30.36 -34.41
N ILE A 8 -19.65 -30.73 -34.26
CA ILE A 8 -18.92 -30.53 -33.00
C ILE A 8 -18.71 -29.02 -32.88
N ALA A 9 -19.51 -28.37 -32.04
CA ALA A 9 -19.21 -27.02 -31.59
C ALA A 9 -17.92 -27.09 -30.75
N LEU A 10 -16.77 -26.86 -31.39
CA LEU A 10 -15.57 -26.45 -30.68
C LEU A 10 -15.91 -25.11 -30.04
N VAL A 11 -16.37 -25.13 -28.79
CA VAL A 11 -16.27 -23.95 -27.93
C VAL A 11 -14.76 -23.72 -27.79
N ALA A 12 -14.23 -22.82 -28.60
CA ALA A 12 -12.93 -22.23 -28.32
C ALA A 12 -13.09 -21.57 -26.95
N MET A 13 -12.66 -22.28 -25.91
CA MET A 13 -12.35 -21.68 -24.62
C MET A 13 -11.16 -20.78 -24.91
N THR A 14 -11.42 -19.58 -25.43
CA THR A 14 -10.44 -18.50 -25.39
C THR A 14 -10.05 -18.42 -23.92
N PRO A 15 -8.76 -18.56 -23.55
CA PRO A 15 -8.35 -18.32 -22.18
C PRO A 15 -8.88 -16.93 -21.84
N SER A 16 -9.87 -16.87 -20.96
CA SER A 16 -10.25 -15.63 -20.33
C SER A 16 -8.95 -15.11 -19.73
N THR A 17 -8.40 -14.05 -20.30
CA THR A 17 -7.24 -13.36 -19.76
C THR A 17 -7.60 -13.01 -18.33
N LEU A 18 -7.06 -13.77 -17.37
CA LEU A 18 -7.32 -13.55 -15.95
C LEU A 18 -6.77 -12.16 -15.64
N ALA A 19 -7.66 -11.22 -15.34
CA ALA A 19 -7.31 -9.84 -15.00
C ALA A 19 -6.98 -9.80 -13.50
N TYR A 20 -5.74 -10.12 -13.16
CA TYR A 20 -5.28 -10.18 -11.77
C TYR A 20 -4.07 -9.26 -11.55
N GLN A 21 -4.02 -8.71 -10.34
CA GLN A 21 -2.83 -8.03 -9.84
C GLN A 21 -2.55 -8.51 -8.42
N THR A 22 -1.28 -8.72 -8.13
CA THR A 22 -0.81 -9.06 -6.80
C THR A 22 0.43 -8.26 -6.46
N MET A 23 0.70 -8.12 -5.17
CA MET A 23 1.93 -7.54 -4.67
C MET A 23 3.08 -8.51 -4.96
N ARG A 24 4.12 -8.02 -5.63
CA ARG A 24 5.38 -8.75 -5.79
C ARG A 24 6.35 -8.39 -4.69
N ILE A 25 6.41 -7.10 -4.36
CA ILE A 25 7.25 -6.54 -3.30
C ILE A 25 6.38 -5.61 -2.46
N PRO A 26 6.37 -5.78 -1.13
CA PRO A 26 6.99 -6.86 -0.36
C PRO A 26 6.43 -8.24 -0.72
N THR A 27 7.26 -9.28 -0.65
CA THR A 27 6.84 -10.64 -1.06
C THR A 27 5.69 -11.14 -0.17
N PRO A 28 4.52 -11.47 -0.74
CA PRO A 28 3.37 -11.88 0.05
C PRO A 28 3.59 -13.19 0.81
N LEU A 29 2.80 -13.41 1.85
CA LEU A 29 2.69 -14.66 2.57
C LEU A 29 2.45 -15.80 1.59
N ARG A 30 3.20 -16.89 1.74
CA ARG A 30 3.13 -18.07 0.86
C ARG A 30 3.35 -17.81 -0.63
N TYR A 31 3.80 -16.61 -1.02
CA TYR A 31 4.18 -16.39 -2.41
C TYR A 31 5.28 -17.38 -2.80
N THR A 32 5.26 -17.92 -4.02
CA THR A 32 6.24 -18.93 -4.45
C THR A 32 7.69 -18.46 -4.29
N PHE A 33 7.92 -17.15 -4.37
CA PHE A 33 9.24 -16.52 -4.17
C PHE A 33 9.44 -15.93 -2.76
N ASN A 34 8.50 -16.14 -1.84
CA ASN A 34 8.68 -15.75 -0.45
C ASN A 34 9.64 -16.74 0.23
N ALA A 35 10.81 -16.22 0.60
CA ALA A 35 11.88 -16.98 1.22
C ALA A 35 11.52 -17.52 2.63
N PHE A 36 10.39 -17.11 3.21
CA PHE A 36 9.90 -17.47 4.55
C PHE A 36 8.59 -18.29 4.52
N ILE A 37 8.32 -19.01 3.43
CA ILE A 37 7.13 -19.87 3.32
C ILE A 37 7.15 -21.10 4.25
N GLY A 38 8.32 -21.53 4.72
CA GLY A 38 8.46 -22.74 5.54
C GLY A 38 7.95 -23.97 4.80
N ASN A 39 7.08 -24.76 5.45
CA ASN A 39 6.42 -25.93 4.85
C ASN A 39 5.02 -25.62 4.30
N SER A 40 4.62 -24.34 4.26
CA SER A 40 3.33 -23.94 3.72
C SER A 40 3.25 -24.17 2.21
N THR A 41 2.05 -24.42 1.70
CA THR A 41 1.83 -24.57 0.26
C THR A 41 2.03 -23.23 -0.46
N PRO A 42 2.84 -23.17 -1.53
CA PRO A 42 3.00 -21.97 -2.37
C PRO A 42 1.70 -21.52 -3.04
N ASP A 43 1.55 -20.20 -3.20
CA ASP A 43 0.48 -19.54 -3.98
C ASP A 43 1.08 -18.43 -4.85
N ASN A 44 0.63 -18.30 -6.09
CA ASN A 44 1.02 -17.22 -7.00
C ASN A 44 0.02 -16.05 -7.03
N TYR A 45 -1.08 -16.14 -6.29
CA TYR A 45 -2.14 -15.12 -6.22
C TYR A 45 -2.80 -14.82 -7.58
N THR A 46 -2.84 -15.80 -8.48
CA THR A 46 -3.50 -15.71 -9.78
C THR A 46 -5.01 -15.99 -9.71
N GLU A 47 -5.44 -16.64 -8.63
CA GLU A 47 -6.84 -16.99 -8.40
C GLU A 47 -7.54 -15.95 -7.53
N PRO A 48 -8.79 -15.59 -7.86
CA PRO A 48 -9.57 -14.64 -7.09
C PRO A 48 -9.92 -15.20 -5.71
N LEU A 49 -10.22 -14.29 -4.79
CA LEU A 49 -10.53 -14.58 -3.40
C LEU A 49 -11.96 -15.12 -3.27
N THR A 50 -12.15 -16.14 -2.43
CA THR A 50 -13.47 -16.53 -1.94
C THR A 50 -13.77 -15.89 -0.58
N ALA A 51 -15.05 -15.83 -0.19
CA ALA A 51 -15.45 -15.24 1.08
C ALA A 51 -14.72 -15.86 2.30
N ASP A 52 -14.58 -17.19 2.32
CA ASP A 52 -13.91 -17.92 3.41
C ASP A 52 -12.40 -17.69 3.45
N GLN A 53 -11.81 -17.30 2.31
CA GLN A 53 -10.40 -16.98 2.18
C GLN A 53 -10.10 -15.54 2.62
N PHE A 54 -11.09 -14.69 2.81
CA PHE A 54 -10.87 -13.32 3.27
C PHE A 54 -10.70 -13.26 4.81
N PRO A 55 -9.73 -12.50 5.34
CA PRO A 55 -8.69 -11.76 4.64
C PRO A 55 -7.44 -12.60 4.32
N CYS A 56 -6.62 -12.09 3.41
CA CYS A 56 -5.26 -12.55 3.11
C CYS A 56 -5.18 -14.02 2.69
N LYS A 57 -6.17 -14.50 1.92
CA LYS A 57 -6.31 -15.90 1.49
C LYS A 57 -6.32 -16.92 2.64
N GLY A 58 -6.63 -16.49 3.86
CA GLY A 58 -6.58 -17.29 5.09
C GLY A 58 -5.17 -17.48 5.64
N TYR A 59 -4.16 -16.79 5.11
CA TYR A 59 -2.74 -17.02 5.46
C TYR A 59 -2.28 -16.28 6.71
N LEU A 60 -3.17 -15.56 7.40
CA LEU A 60 -2.82 -14.87 8.64
C LEU A 60 -2.32 -15.80 9.75
N ALA A 61 -2.67 -17.09 9.72
CA ALA A 61 -2.16 -18.09 10.66
C ALA A 61 -0.63 -18.27 10.59
N ASP A 62 0.00 -17.96 9.44
CA ASP A 62 1.45 -18.03 9.27
C ASP A 62 2.17 -16.95 10.07
N MET A 63 1.50 -15.81 10.33
CA MET A 63 2.01 -14.75 11.19
C MET A 63 2.03 -15.20 12.66
N THR A 64 0.94 -15.79 13.14
CA THR A 64 0.80 -16.19 14.55
C THR A 64 1.64 -17.40 14.92
N SER A 65 1.89 -18.29 13.95
CA SER A 65 2.76 -19.46 14.13
C SER A 65 4.26 -19.10 14.05
N GLY A 66 4.59 -17.84 13.72
CA GLY A 66 5.98 -17.37 13.58
C GLY A 66 6.68 -17.88 12.32
N ILE A 67 5.94 -18.51 11.39
CA ILE A 67 6.48 -18.97 10.11
C ILE A 67 6.79 -17.77 9.22
N ALA A 68 5.86 -16.82 9.16
CA ALA A 68 6.03 -15.60 8.37
C ALA A 68 7.00 -14.64 9.06
N GLN A 69 8.13 -14.38 8.41
CA GLN A 69 9.06 -13.33 8.82
C GLN A 69 8.83 -12.06 8.03
N SER A 70 9.21 -10.94 8.64
CA SER A 70 9.18 -9.64 7.99
C SER A 70 10.04 -9.65 6.72
N VAL A 71 9.43 -9.44 5.57
CA VAL A 71 10.12 -9.43 4.26
C VAL A 71 10.68 -8.05 3.92
N THR A 72 10.18 -6.99 4.56
CA THR A 72 10.72 -5.64 4.43
C THR A 72 10.47 -4.82 5.68
N THR A 73 11.17 -3.70 5.81
CA THR A 73 10.98 -2.73 6.89
C THR A 73 10.69 -1.36 6.30
N TYR A 74 9.63 -0.72 6.78
CA TYR A 74 9.26 0.66 6.44
C TYR A 74 9.38 1.57 7.65
N GLN A 75 9.39 2.87 7.43
CA GLN A 75 9.41 3.87 8.49
C GLN A 75 8.14 4.70 8.46
N ALA A 76 7.46 4.82 9.60
CA ALA A 76 6.27 5.65 9.74
C ALA A 76 6.60 7.13 9.41
N GLY A 77 5.73 7.79 8.67
CA GLY A 77 5.89 9.17 8.21
C GLY A 77 6.87 9.38 7.06
N LYS A 78 7.44 8.30 6.49
CA LYS A 78 8.31 8.35 5.31
C LYS A 78 7.64 7.72 4.08
N PRO A 79 8.06 8.12 2.86
CA PRO A 79 7.63 7.44 1.64
C PRO A 79 7.89 5.94 1.71
N ALA A 80 6.90 5.18 1.29
CA ALA A 80 6.92 3.73 1.15
C ALA A 80 6.37 3.37 -0.22
N TRP A 81 6.63 2.14 -0.65
CA TRP A 81 6.21 1.68 -1.97
C TRP A 81 5.98 0.18 -1.98
N ILE A 82 5.11 -0.26 -2.89
CA ILE A 82 4.97 -1.65 -3.29
C ILE A 82 5.21 -1.76 -4.80
N ILE A 83 5.67 -2.93 -5.26
CA ILE A 83 5.74 -3.27 -6.68
C ILE A 83 4.75 -4.38 -6.92
N LEU A 84 3.94 -4.22 -7.96
CA LEU A 84 2.92 -5.16 -8.34
C LEU A 84 3.43 -6.15 -9.39
N THR A 85 2.72 -7.25 -9.61
CA THR A 85 2.91 -8.15 -10.75
C THR A 85 1.56 -8.75 -11.12
N GLY A 86 1.40 -9.13 -12.38
CA GLY A 86 0.15 -9.67 -12.89
C GLY A 86 -0.13 -9.13 -14.29
N ASP A 87 -1.31 -9.47 -14.80
CA ASP A 87 -1.81 -8.96 -16.07
C ASP A 87 -3.26 -8.55 -15.85
N SER A 88 -3.53 -7.27 -16.05
CA SER A 88 -4.88 -6.73 -15.94
C SER A 88 -4.98 -5.46 -16.79
N ILE A 89 -6.18 -5.19 -17.30
CA ILE A 89 -6.43 -4.03 -18.17
C ILE A 89 -6.42 -2.74 -17.36
N SER A 90 -7.07 -2.75 -16.20
CA SER A 90 -7.15 -1.64 -15.25
C SER A 90 -7.85 -2.11 -13.97
N GLY A 91 -7.90 -1.27 -12.94
CA GLY A 91 -8.66 -1.52 -11.73
C GLY A 91 -8.37 -0.51 -10.63
N SER A 92 -8.94 -0.75 -9.46
CA SER A 92 -8.74 0.07 -8.26
C SER A 92 -8.19 -0.78 -7.11
N THR A 93 -7.51 -0.16 -6.16
CA THR A 93 -6.91 -0.88 -5.03
C THR A 93 -6.92 -0.09 -3.74
N GLN A 94 -6.94 -0.81 -2.63
CA GLN A 94 -6.58 -0.26 -1.32
C GLN A 94 -5.34 -0.96 -0.78
N ILE A 95 -4.41 -0.14 -0.29
CA ILE A 95 -3.32 -0.57 0.56
C ILE A 95 -3.77 -0.37 2.01
N SER A 96 -3.83 -1.46 2.76
CA SER A 96 -4.27 -1.48 4.15
C SER A 96 -3.23 -2.14 5.04
N MET A 97 -3.23 -1.85 6.34
CA MET A 97 -2.38 -2.57 7.31
C MET A 97 -3.12 -2.98 8.56
N SER A 98 -2.61 -4.03 9.21
CA SER A 98 -3.04 -4.38 10.56
C SER A 98 -2.51 -3.39 11.60
N GLY A 99 -3.16 -3.38 12.77
CA GLY A 99 -2.71 -2.63 13.96
C GLY A 99 -3.77 -1.76 14.61
N ASN A 100 -5.01 -1.79 14.11
CA ASN A 100 -6.13 -1.06 14.67
C ASN A 100 -7.17 -2.03 15.26
N ASN A 101 -6.98 -2.45 16.51
CA ASN A 101 -7.89 -3.35 17.21
C ASN A 101 -8.25 -4.64 16.42
N GLY A 102 -7.29 -5.17 15.66
CA GLY A 102 -7.46 -6.40 14.87
C GLY A 102 -8.09 -6.22 13.48
N SER A 103 -8.31 -4.98 13.02
CA SER A 103 -8.79 -4.68 11.65
C SER A 103 -7.63 -4.44 10.66
N LEU A 104 -7.94 -4.58 9.36
CA LEU A 104 -7.12 -4.05 8.26
C LEU A 104 -7.58 -2.62 7.97
N THR A 105 -6.77 -1.64 8.37
CA THR A 105 -7.05 -0.21 8.22
C THR A 105 -6.42 0.34 6.95
N VAL A 106 -7.20 1.06 6.16
CA VAL A 106 -6.76 1.67 4.90
C VAL A 106 -5.71 2.73 5.17
N ILE A 107 -4.57 2.60 4.51
CA ILE A 107 -3.50 3.59 4.48
C ILE A 107 -3.64 4.47 3.25
N HIS A 108 -3.87 3.86 2.09
CA HIS A 108 -3.92 4.56 0.82
C HIS A 108 -4.90 3.87 -0.12
N SER A 109 -5.71 4.64 -0.84
CA SER A 109 -6.57 4.14 -1.91
C SER A 109 -6.09 4.66 -3.26
N TYR A 110 -6.02 3.79 -4.26
CA TYR A 110 -5.88 4.21 -5.65
C TYR A 110 -7.15 3.87 -6.39
N GLU A 111 -7.82 4.91 -6.84
CA GLU A 111 -9.06 4.78 -7.58
C GLU A 111 -8.69 4.90 -9.06
N GLY A 112 -8.88 3.79 -9.77
CA GLY A 112 -8.60 3.62 -11.18
C GLY A 112 -7.15 3.39 -11.58
N ASN A 113 -6.97 2.95 -12.83
CA ASN A 113 -5.71 2.88 -13.58
C ASN A 113 -4.55 2.15 -12.88
N VAL A 114 -4.88 1.22 -11.99
CA VAL A 114 -3.92 0.26 -11.44
C VAL A 114 -3.82 -0.92 -12.40
N SER A 115 -2.59 -1.37 -12.64
CA SER A 115 -2.18 -2.47 -13.52
C SER A 115 -1.95 -2.14 -15.00
N ILE A 116 -1.89 -0.88 -15.40
CA ILE A 116 -1.58 -0.53 -16.81
C ILE A 116 -0.13 -0.81 -17.26
N LYS A 117 0.73 -1.23 -16.35
CA LYS A 117 2.12 -1.60 -16.64
C LYS A 117 2.49 -2.81 -15.81
N ASP A 118 3.18 -3.77 -16.43
CA ASP A 118 3.88 -4.80 -15.68
C ASP A 118 4.84 -4.11 -14.69
N GLN A 119 4.87 -4.61 -13.46
CA GLN A 119 5.68 -4.06 -12.37
C GLN A 119 5.40 -2.60 -11.99
N GLN A 120 4.14 -2.17 -12.11
CA GLN A 120 3.74 -0.87 -11.58
C GLN A 120 4.14 -0.75 -10.10
N GLN A 121 4.90 0.30 -9.80
CA GLN A 121 5.16 0.74 -8.44
C GLN A 121 4.02 1.64 -7.96
N LEU A 122 3.53 1.39 -6.75
CA LEU A 122 2.57 2.25 -6.07
C LEU A 122 3.24 2.88 -4.85
N ASP A 123 3.31 4.21 -4.86
CA ASP A 123 3.97 5.03 -3.83
C ASP A 123 2.96 5.59 -2.82
N PHE A 124 3.16 5.30 -1.55
CA PHE A 124 2.30 5.75 -0.46
C PHE A 124 3.13 6.17 0.76
N THR A 125 2.49 6.47 1.87
CA THR A 125 3.17 6.78 3.13
C THR A 125 2.43 6.13 4.27
N PHE A 126 3.17 5.40 5.12
CA PHE A 126 2.63 4.99 6.41
C PHE A 126 2.43 6.25 7.27
N PRO A 127 1.23 6.52 7.83
CA PRO A 127 1.02 7.65 8.73
C PRO A 127 2.05 7.67 9.86
N SER A 128 2.52 8.84 10.28
CA SER A 128 3.52 8.94 11.37
C SER A 128 3.01 8.38 12.71
N GLY A 129 1.69 8.34 12.90
CA GLY A 129 1.03 7.68 14.04
C GLY A 129 0.67 6.21 13.81
N SER A 130 1.22 5.55 12.80
CA SER A 130 1.00 4.12 12.57
C SER A 130 1.58 3.26 13.70
N PRO A 131 0.94 2.12 14.02
CA PRO A 131 1.50 1.12 14.93
C PRO A 131 2.90 0.67 14.49
N THR A 132 3.81 0.56 15.45
CA THR A 132 5.20 0.14 15.23
C THR A 132 5.41 -1.34 15.52
N GLY A 133 6.34 -1.97 14.83
CA GLY A 133 6.64 -3.40 14.96
C GLY A 133 6.10 -4.23 13.79
N PRO A 134 5.95 -5.56 13.97
CA PRO A 134 5.48 -6.44 12.92
C PRO A 134 3.99 -6.20 12.63
N VAL A 135 3.66 -5.99 11.36
CA VAL A 135 2.30 -5.78 10.87
C VAL A 135 2.07 -6.59 9.59
N VAL A 136 0.80 -6.77 9.25
CA VAL A 136 0.39 -7.27 7.94
C VAL A 136 0.14 -6.07 7.04
N LEU A 137 0.84 -5.99 5.92
CA LEU A 137 0.50 -5.09 4.81
C LEU A 137 -0.38 -5.85 3.83
N SER A 138 -1.51 -5.27 3.44
CA SER A 138 -2.48 -5.87 2.53
C SER A 138 -2.64 -5.00 1.29
N PHE A 139 -2.63 -5.65 0.14
CA PHE A 139 -3.00 -5.09 -1.16
C PHE A 139 -4.26 -5.81 -1.64
N THR A 140 -5.37 -5.08 -1.75
CA THR A 140 -6.65 -5.61 -2.27
C THR A 140 -6.96 -4.93 -3.59
N TYR A 141 -7.19 -5.71 -4.64
CA TYR A 141 -7.36 -5.26 -6.01
C TYR A 141 -8.72 -5.65 -6.57
N PHE A 142 -9.35 -4.67 -7.22
CA PHE A 142 -10.65 -4.76 -7.85
C PHE A 142 -10.46 -4.49 -9.35
N PRO A 143 -10.29 -5.54 -10.18
CA PRO A 143 -10.09 -5.39 -11.62
C PRO A 143 -11.32 -4.77 -12.29
N LEU A 144 -11.07 -3.95 -13.30
CA LEU A 144 -12.04 -3.52 -14.28
C LEU A 144 -12.39 -4.70 -15.20
N GLY A 145 -13.68 -4.93 -15.43
CA GLY A 145 -14.21 -5.95 -16.33
C GLY A 145 -14.66 -7.25 -15.64
N SER A 146 -14.38 -7.43 -14.34
CA SER A 146 -14.89 -8.56 -13.55
C SER A 146 -15.35 -8.11 -12.18
N ASN A 147 -16.11 -8.96 -11.47
CA ASN A 147 -16.47 -8.77 -10.05
C ASN A 147 -15.57 -9.61 -9.13
N GLU A 148 -14.40 -10.03 -9.61
CA GLU A 148 -13.45 -10.77 -8.80
C GLU A 148 -12.74 -9.83 -7.82
N VAL A 149 -12.23 -10.38 -6.73
CA VAL A 149 -11.41 -9.62 -5.78
C VAL A 149 -10.12 -10.36 -5.58
N TYR A 150 -9.00 -9.67 -5.71
CA TYR A 150 -7.68 -10.22 -5.45
C TYR A 150 -7.13 -9.60 -4.18
N GLN A 151 -6.52 -10.40 -3.31
CA GLN A 151 -5.87 -9.88 -2.13
C GLN A 151 -4.57 -10.62 -1.87
N SER A 152 -3.50 -9.85 -1.71
CA SER A 152 -2.20 -10.35 -1.26
C SER A 152 -1.79 -9.62 -0.01
N CYS A 153 -1.12 -10.32 0.90
CA CYS A 153 -0.70 -9.77 2.18
C CYS A 153 0.75 -10.15 2.47
N ALA A 154 1.53 -9.23 3.01
CA ALA A 154 2.93 -9.44 3.37
C ALA A 154 3.18 -9.12 4.85
N ALA A 155 4.10 -9.87 5.45
CA ALA A 155 4.63 -9.56 6.78
C ALA A 155 5.67 -8.44 6.66
N VAL A 156 5.46 -7.30 7.30
CA VAL A 156 6.41 -6.17 7.26
C VAL A 156 6.64 -5.61 8.65
N THR A 157 7.74 -4.88 8.84
CA THR A 157 8.04 -4.19 10.10
C THR A 157 7.93 -2.69 9.91
N ILE A 158 7.22 -2.01 10.80
CA ILE A 158 7.11 -0.55 10.81
C ILE A 158 7.98 0.04 11.93
N LEU A 159 8.99 0.81 11.55
CA LEU A 159 9.78 1.60 12.49
C LEU A 159 9.00 2.83 12.97
N PRO A 160 9.27 3.31 14.20
CA PRO A 160 8.69 4.55 14.69
C PRO A 160 9.00 5.72 13.77
N ALA A 161 8.08 6.67 13.74
CA ALA A 161 8.31 7.93 13.05
C ALA A 161 9.48 8.69 13.70
N GLU A 162 10.15 9.52 12.90
CA GLU A 162 11.17 10.42 13.43
C GLU A 162 10.55 11.40 14.45
N ALA A 163 11.35 11.86 15.42
CA ALA A 163 10.87 12.71 16.51
C ALA A 163 10.14 13.99 16.05
N ASN A 164 10.48 14.49 14.86
CA ASN A 164 9.90 15.69 14.26
C ASN A 164 8.98 15.40 13.07
N ALA A 165 8.50 14.15 12.93
CA ALA A 165 7.59 13.79 11.86
C ALA A 165 6.28 14.57 11.97
N THR A 166 5.80 15.09 10.85
CA THR A 166 4.52 15.77 10.77
C THR A 166 3.40 14.82 11.16
N ALA A 167 2.54 15.23 12.10
CA ALA A 167 1.37 14.45 12.49
C ALA A 167 0.39 14.32 11.32
N PRO A 168 -0.26 13.15 11.12
CA PRO A 168 -1.18 12.97 10.02
C PRO A 168 -2.47 13.76 10.30
N ARG A 169 -3.11 14.29 9.25
CA ARG A 169 -4.39 15.00 9.36
C ARG A 169 -5.48 14.14 10.02
N VAL A 170 -5.49 12.85 9.71
CA VAL A 170 -6.38 11.85 10.29
C VAL A 170 -5.52 10.78 10.96
N THR A 171 -5.79 10.53 12.24
CA THR A 171 -5.07 9.53 13.03
C THR A 171 -5.26 8.14 12.44
N PHE A 172 -4.30 7.24 12.68
CA PHE A 172 -4.42 5.85 12.24
C PHE A 172 -5.70 5.18 12.81
N ALA A 173 -6.02 5.44 14.07
CA ALA A 173 -7.23 4.92 14.72
C ALA A 173 -8.53 5.35 14.03
N SER A 174 -8.58 6.55 13.45
CA SER A 174 -9.78 7.11 12.80
C SER A 174 -9.90 6.76 11.31
N ARG A 175 -8.91 6.08 10.72
CA ARG A 175 -8.95 5.66 9.31
C ARG A 175 -9.96 4.53 9.10
N PRO A 176 -10.56 4.45 7.90
CA PRO A 176 -11.55 3.43 7.59
C PRO A 176 -10.93 2.03 7.56
N ASP A 177 -11.78 1.05 7.78
CA ASP A 177 -11.45 -0.35 7.51
C ASP A 177 -11.42 -0.61 6.00
N ILE A 178 -10.73 -1.67 5.60
CA ILE A 178 -10.63 -2.12 4.22
C ILE A 178 -12.02 -2.29 3.59
N PHE A 179 -12.17 -1.88 2.33
CA PHE A 179 -13.38 -2.07 1.55
C PHE A 179 -13.55 -3.54 1.16
N VAL A 180 -14.79 -4.04 1.21
CA VAL A 180 -15.14 -5.43 0.94
C VAL A 180 -16.43 -5.50 0.14
N SER A 181 -16.34 -6.04 -1.08
CA SER A 181 -17.46 -6.32 -1.97
C SER A 181 -17.27 -7.67 -2.63
N ASP A 182 -18.32 -8.20 -3.24
CA ASP A 182 -18.29 -9.39 -4.13
C ASP A 182 -17.75 -10.67 -3.47
N LEU A 183 -17.78 -10.74 -2.13
CA LEU A 183 -17.32 -11.87 -1.33
C LEU A 183 -18.49 -12.49 -0.56
N ASN A 184 -19.53 -12.90 -1.28
CA ASN A 184 -20.79 -13.43 -0.73
C ASN A 184 -21.45 -12.51 0.33
N ASN A 185 -21.24 -11.20 0.23
CA ASN A 185 -21.96 -10.20 1.00
C ASN A 185 -22.99 -9.48 0.10
N SER A 186 -23.79 -8.60 0.70
CA SER A 186 -24.79 -7.80 0.00
C SER A 186 -24.22 -6.63 -0.81
N CYS A 187 -22.90 -6.45 -0.82
CA CYS A 187 -22.23 -5.32 -1.46
C CYS A 187 -21.55 -5.79 -2.73
N THR A 188 -21.99 -5.25 -3.85
CA THR A 188 -21.49 -5.58 -5.17
C THR A 188 -21.01 -4.34 -5.89
N ARG A 189 -20.22 -4.51 -6.93
CA ARG A 189 -19.74 -3.40 -7.77
C ARG A 189 -20.20 -3.53 -9.21
N ASP A 190 -20.13 -2.42 -9.93
CA ASP A 190 -20.25 -2.42 -11.40
C ASP A 190 -18.91 -2.87 -12.00
N PRO A 191 -18.83 -4.05 -12.66
CA PRO A 191 -17.58 -4.49 -13.27
C PRO A 191 -17.15 -3.60 -14.43
N LYS A 192 -18.03 -2.74 -14.98
CA LYS A 192 -17.70 -1.86 -16.11
C LYS A 192 -17.07 -0.54 -15.69
N LYS A 193 -16.91 -0.30 -14.39
CA LYS A 193 -16.36 0.95 -13.85
C LYS A 193 -15.22 0.65 -12.87
N GLU A 194 -14.31 1.60 -12.77
CA GLU A 194 -13.29 1.57 -11.71
C GLU A 194 -13.97 1.88 -10.37
N VAL A 195 -13.50 1.26 -9.28
CA VAL A 195 -14.18 1.37 -7.99
C VAL A 195 -13.80 2.69 -7.34
N MET A 196 -14.79 3.57 -7.16
CA MET A 196 -14.72 4.67 -6.20
C MET A 196 -15.03 4.15 -4.81
N PHE A 197 -14.08 4.24 -3.87
CA PHE A 197 -14.27 3.67 -2.55
C PHE A 197 -15.17 4.60 -1.71
N PRO A 198 -16.25 4.10 -1.06
CA PRO A 198 -17.13 4.94 -0.26
C PRO A 198 -16.39 5.57 0.92
N ASN A 199 -15.36 4.86 1.40
CA ASN A 199 -14.46 5.30 2.46
C ASN A 199 -13.01 5.08 2.01
N ALA A 200 -12.54 5.88 1.04
CA ALA A 200 -11.17 5.81 0.51
C ALA A 200 -10.07 6.15 1.55
N GLY A 201 -10.45 6.80 2.65
CA GLY A 201 -9.53 7.31 3.64
C GLY A 201 -8.98 8.69 3.27
N PRO A 202 -8.05 9.23 4.08
CA PRO A 202 -7.53 10.59 3.91
C PRO A 202 -6.44 10.69 2.82
N ASP A 203 -5.81 9.57 2.46
CA ASP A 203 -4.77 9.51 1.42
C ASP A 203 -5.33 8.71 0.25
N THR A 204 -5.61 9.41 -0.84
CA THR A 204 -6.24 8.83 -2.03
C THR A 204 -5.58 9.42 -3.27
N THR A 205 -5.21 8.54 -4.19
CA THR A 205 -4.72 8.91 -5.52
C THR A 205 -5.78 8.53 -6.54
N MET A 206 -6.28 9.50 -7.28
CA MET A 206 -7.14 9.25 -8.43
C MET A 206 -6.26 9.14 -9.66
N MET A 207 -6.31 8.00 -10.34
CA MET A 207 -5.50 7.73 -11.54
C MET A 207 -6.36 7.52 -12.80
N HIS A 208 -7.68 7.69 -12.71
CA HIS A 208 -8.64 7.48 -13.79
C HIS A 208 -8.26 8.18 -15.10
N SER A 209 -8.53 7.49 -16.19
CA SER A 209 -8.41 8.02 -17.56
C SER A 209 -9.70 8.71 -18.03
N VAL A 210 -10.77 8.69 -17.23
CA VAL A 210 -12.06 9.33 -17.52
C VAL A 210 -12.49 10.31 -16.41
N PRO A 211 -13.39 11.27 -16.70
CA PRO A 211 -13.93 12.17 -15.68
C PRO A 211 -14.68 11.40 -14.59
N MET A 212 -14.34 11.69 -13.33
CA MET A 212 -14.92 11.08 -12.12
C MET A 212 -16.46 11.12 -12.07
N ALA A 213 -17.09 12.11 -12.73
CA ALA A 213 -18.54 12.20 -12.85
C ALA A 213 -19.20 11.02 -13.60
N ASN A 214 -18.42 10.30 -14.41
CA ASN A 214 -18.86 9.11 -15.13
C ASN A 214 -18.73 7.82 -14.29
N GLU A 215 -18.08 7.92 -13.13
CA GLU A 215 -17.81 6.83 -12.19
C GLU A 215 -18.57 7.04 -10.86
N ILE A 216 -19.75 7.63 -10.96
CA ILE A 216 -20.75 7.59 -9.89
C ILE A 216 -21.43 6.22 -9.85
N ASP A 217 -21.94 5.86 -8.67
CA ASP A 217 -22.70 4.62 -8.43
C ASP A 217 -21.93 3.35 -8.85
N THR A 218 -20.68 3.25 -8.45
CA THR A 218 -19.81 2.08 -8.70
C THR A 218 -20.12 0.90 -7.77
N ILE A 219 -20.86 1.15 -6.69
CA ILE A 219 -21.12 0.20 -5.61
C ILE A 219 -22.61 0.15 -5.31
N PHE A 220 -23.13 -1.04 -5.09
CA PHE A 220 -24.53 -1.32 -4.84
C PHE A 220 -24.71 -2.19 -3.60
N GLY A 221 -25.86 -1.99 -2.94
CA GLY A 221 -26.24 -2.73 -1.74
C GLY A 221 -25.50 -2.29 -0.48
N ASP A 222 -25.63 -3.07 0.58
CA ASP A 222 -25.09 -2.74 1.90
C ASP A 222 -23.75 -3.45 2.13
N CYS A 223 -22.68 -2.69 2.34
CA CYS A 223 -21.33 -3.23 2.56
C CYS A 223 -21.13 -3.70 3.99
N GLN A 224 -21.65 -4.90 4.25
CA GLN A 224 -21.47 -5.62 5.51
C GLN A 224 -20.05 -6.19 5.64
N PRO A 225 -19.52 -6.30 6.87
CA PRO A 225 -18.24 -6.94 7.10
C PRO A 225 -18.23 -8.41 6.63
N VAL A 226 -17.12 -8.87 6.07
CA VAL A 226 -16.82 -10.29 5.85
C VAL A 226 -15.77 -10.71 6.86
N ASN A 227 -16.04 -11.78 7.61
CA ASN A 227 -15.16 -12.26 8.69
C ASN A 227 -14.75 -11.18 9.71
N GLY A 228 -15.65 -10.22 9.95
CA GLY A 228 -15.42 -9.10 10.87
C GLY A 228 -14.59 -7.95 10.29
N PHE A 229 -14.24 -8.00 9.00
CA PHE A 229 -13.50 -6.96 8.29
C PHE A 229 -14.37 -6.27 7.24
N GLY A 230 -14.19 -4.96 7.09
CA GLY A 230 -15.03 -4.12 6.25
C GLY A 230 -16.21 -3.52 7.02
N ASN A 231 -16.84 -2.50 6.42
CA ASN A 231 -17.98 -1.69 6.89
C ASN A 231 -17.69 -0.19 7.04
N GLY A 232 -16.44 0.28 7.01
CA GLY A 232 -16.09 1.73 6.96
C GLY A 232 -16.51 2.60 8.17
N ALA A 233 -17.55 2.21 8.91
CA ALA A 233 -18.06 2.82 10.10
C ALA A 233 -17.59 2.00 11.31
N LYS A 234 -16.69 2.58 12.10
CA LYS A 234 -16.33 2.06 13.43
C LYS A 234 -17.47 2.36 14.41
N ALA A 235 -18.64 1.83 14.15
CA ALA A 235 -19.78 1.92 15.04
C ALA A 235 -19.57 0.93 16.19
N ASN A 236 -18.81 1.36 17.21
CA ASN A 236 -18.76 0.82 18.58
C ASN A 236 -19.15 -0.67 18.70
N SER A 237 -18.51 -1.56 17.93
CA SER A 237 -18.86 -2.96 17.90
C SER A 237 -18.10 -3.67 19.00
N SER A 238 -18.80 -4.00 20.07
CA SER A 238 -18.30 -4.79 21.21
C SER A 238 -17.96 -6.25 20.85
N ASN A 239 -17.81 -6.60 19.56
CA ASN A 239 -17.18 -7.84 19.16
C ASN A 239 -15.66 -7.67 19.22
N THR A 240 -15.16 -7.73 20.44
CA THR A 240 -13.77 -8.03 20.76
C THR A 240 -13.34 -9.25 19.98
N ILE A 241 -12.43 -9.05 19.03
CA ILE A 241 -11.45 -10.09 18.71
C ILE A 241 -10.78 -10.42 20.04
N ILE A 242 -11.03 -11.63 20.51
CA ILE A 242 -10.21 -12.31 21.49
C ILE A 242 -8.81 -12.30 20.88
N SER A 243 -8.00 -11.33 21.31
CA SER A 243 -6.55 -11.29 21.30
C SER A 243 -5.92 -12.37 20.43
N PHE A 244 -5.75 -12.14 19.12
CA PHE A 244 -4.59 -12.70 18.44
C PHE A 244 -3.39 -11.97 19.04
N PRO A 245 -2.53 -12.64 19.84
CA PRO A 245 -1.34 -12.01 20.34
C PRO A 245 -0.39 -11.90 19.15
N PHE A 246 -0.47 -10.79 18.41
CA PHE A 246 0.74 -10.32 17.74
C PHE A 246 1.76 -10.09 18.86
N PRO A 247 3.00 -10.56 18.74
CA PRO A 247 3.99 -10.31 19.77
C PRO A 247 4.18 -8.80 19.88
N THR A 248 3.56 -8.19 20.90
CA THR A 248 4.03 -6.92 21.44
C THR A 248 5.50 -7.14 21.74
N ALA A 249 6.36 -6.32 21.14
CA ALA A 249 7.77 -6.32 21.44
C ALA A 249 7.92 -6.27 22.97
N ALA A 250 8.39 -7.37 23.56
CA ALA A 250 8.73 -7.42 24.97
C ALA A 250 9.93 -6.49 25.15
N SER A 251 9.68 -5.23 25.48
CA SER A 251 10.71 -4.38 26.06
C SER A 251 11.06 -5.02 27.41
N LYS A 252 12.10 -5.84 27.44
CA LYS A 252 12.80 -6.19 28.68
C LYS A 252 13.37 -4.89 29.24
N ALA A 253 12.59 -4.19 30.05
CA ALA A 253 13.11 -3.20 30.97
C ALA A 253 13.92 -3.97 32.01
N GLY A 254 15.23 -4.05 31.80
CA GLY A 254 16.16 -4.46 32.84
C GLY A 254 16.12 -3.47 34.00
N PRO A 255 16.28 -3.92 35.26
CA PRO A 255 16.27 -3.03 36.42
C PRO A 255 17.53 -2.16 36.43
N GLY A 256 17.42 -0.93 35.94
CA GLY A 256 18.44 0.12 36.05
C GLY A 256 18.19 1.01 37.27
N PRO A 257 19.24 1.52 37.95
CA PRO A 257 19.15 2.00 39.32
C PRO A 257 18.45 3.36 39.44
N ARG A 258 17.71 3.48 40.55
CA ARG A 258 16.98 4.65 41.03
C ARG A 258 17.94 5.78 41.45
N PRO A 259 17.82 7.02 40.94
CA PRO A 259 18.38 8.18 41.61
C PRO A 259 17.41 8.70 42.67
N SER A 260 17.95 8.90 43.86
CA SER A 260 17.32 9.52 45.01
C SER A 260 17.22 11.04 44.84
N GLY A 261 16.05 11.59 45.18
CA GLY A 261 15.91 12.93 45.76
C GLY A 261 15.81 14.11 44.80
N TYR A 262 14.60 14.70 44.70
CA TYR A 262 14.47 16.15 44.77
C TYR A 262 13.14 16.53 45.42
N LYS A 263 13.21 17.56 46.28
CA LYS A 263 12.22 17.90 47.29
C LYS A 263 10.96 18.55 46.70
N ARG A 264 9.81 18.21 47.27
CA ARG A 264 8.56 18.96 47.16
C ARG A 264 8.69 20.27 47.95
N ASN A 265 8.34 21.40 47.35
CA ASN A 265 7.82 22.55 48.07
C ASN A 265 6.46 22.94 47.48
N ALA A 266 5.48 23.07 48.35
CA ALA A 266 4.11 23.47 48.11
C ALA A 266 3.89 24.88 48.66
N PHE A 267 3.25 25.75 47.87
CA PHE A 267 2.58 27.01 48.24
C PHE A 267 1.73 27.39 47.00
N GLY A 268 0.45 27.75 46.98
CA GLY A 268 -0.66 27.92 47.93
C GLY A 268 -1.88 28.40 47.10
N PHE A 269 -3.08 27.93 47.42
CA PHE A 269 -4.42 28.26 46.84
C PHE A 269 -4.81 29.77 47.04
N PRO A 270 -6.00 30.31 46.60
CA PRO A 270 -7.25 29.66 46.17
C PRO A 270 -8.06 30.34 45.01
N GLY A 271 -9.12 29.67 44.55
CA GLY A 271 -10.19 30.29 43.75
C GLY A 271 -11.08 29.32 42.97
N SER A 272 -11.99 28.64 43.67
CA SER A 272 -13.17 27.95 43.11
C SER A 272 -14.10 28.93 42.37
N PHE A 273 -14.83 28.52 41.32
CA PHE A 273 -16.29 28.75 41.15
C PHE A 273 -16.86 28.02 39.91
N ASN A 274 -18.12 27.60 40.07
CA ASN A 274 -18.95 26.75 39.21
C ASN A 274 -19.33 27.37 37.86
N PHE A 275 -19.49 26.51 36.83
CA PHE A 275 -20.19 26.86 35.59
C PHE A 275 -21.69 26.54 35.70
N THR A 276 -22.52 27.57 35.53
CA THR A 276 -23.95 27.46 35.20
C THR A 276 -24.16 28.02 33.79
N HIS A 277 -25.00 27.34 32.99
CA HIS A 277 -25.55 27.83 31.73
C HIS A 277 -26.44 29.07 31.96
N PRO A 278 -26.48 30.01 30.99
CA PRO A 278 -27.53 30.02 29.96
C PRO A 278 -26.92 30.30 28.57
N GLY A 279 -27.50 29.98 27.41
CA GLY A 279 -28.88 30.08 26.97
C GLY A 279 -28.90 30.98 25.72
N ASN A 280 -29.27 30.39 24.58
CA ASN A 280 -29.72 31.00 23.32
C ASN A 280 -29.08 32.32 22.83
N ALA A 281 -28.29 32.22 21.76
CA ALA A 281 -28.07 33.34 20.84
C ALA A 281 -28.25 32.88 19.38
N THR A 282 -29.17 33.57 18.73
CA THR A 282 -29.64 33.54 17.34
C THR A 282 -28.52 33.54 16.30
N MET A 283 -28.70 32.70 15.26
CA MET A 283 -27.91 32.71 14.03
C MET A 283 -28.25 33.95 13.18
N THR A 284 -27.24 34.75 12.87
CA THR A 284 -27.27 35.74 11.77
C THR A 284 -26.52 35.19 10.57
N THR A 285 -27.23 35.09 9.45
CA THR A 285 -26.72 34.73 8.13
C THR A 285 -25.99 35.91 7.50
N SER A 286 -24.71 35.74 7.15
CA SER A 286 -23.96 36.70 6.33
C SER A 286 -23.71 36.10 4.93
N ALA A 287 -24.12 36.86 3.91
CA ALA A 287 -24.07 36.54 2.49
C ALA A 287 -22.62 36.38 1.95
N PRO A 288 -22.42 35.64 0.83
CA PRO A 288 -21.10 35.46 0.24
C PRO A 288 -20.62 36.73 -0.48
N HIS A 289 -19.40 37.16 -0.15
CA HIS A 289 -18.69 38.24 -0.85
C HIS A 289 -18.05 37.70 -2.13
N THR A 290 -18.48 38.23 -3.28
CA THR A 290 -17.87 38.04 -4.60
C THR A 290 -16.69 39.02 -4.75
N ILE A 291 -15.49 38.50 -5.02
CA ILE A 291 -14.32 39.32 -5.37
C ILE A 291 -14.03 39.11 -6.86
N TYR A 292 -14.24 40.16 -7.66
CA TYR A 292 -13.72 40.28 -9.02
C TYR A 292 -12.39 41.06 -9.00
N PRO A 293 -11.32 40.58 -9.65
CA PRO A 293 -10.21 41.44 -10.04
C PRO A 293 -10.40 41.93 -11.48
N THR A 294 -10.59 43.24 -11.62
CA THR A 294 -10.36 44.00 -12.86
C THR A 294 -8.86 44.26 -13.01
N GLY A 295 -8.27 43.82 -14.13
CA GLY A 295 -6.87 44.10 -14.45
C GLY A 295 -6.52 43.67 -15.88
N THR A 296 -6.70 44.58 -16.83
CA THR A 296 -6.22 44.47 -18.21
C THR A 296 -4.70 44.59 -18.27
N GLY A 297 -4.02 43.49 -18.59
CA GLY A 297 -2.58 43.48 -18.90
C GLY A 297 -2.20 42.18 -19.60
N ALA A 298 -1.85 42.27 -20.88
CA ALA A 298 -1.38 41.13 -21.67
C ALA A 298 -0.02 40.63 -21.11
N PRO A 299 0.19 39.32 -20.89
CA PRO A 299 1.48 38.83 -20.44
C PRO A 299 2.53 38.91 -21.55
N ARG A 300 3.56 39.73 -21.32
CA ARG A 300 4.81 39.72 -22.10
C ARG A 300 5.60 38.47 -21.73
N TYR A 301 5.92 37.65 -22.73
CA TYR A 301 6.92 36.58 -22.61
C TYR A 301 8.31 37.21 -22.59
N THR A 302 8.97 37.20 -21.43
CA THR A 302 10.42 37.39 -21.32
C THR A 302 11.09 36.01 -21.31
N THR A 303 11.82 35.71 -22.38
CA THR A 303 12.67 34.53 -22.48
C THR A 303 13.83 34.64 -21.50
N HIS A 304 13.78 33.90 -20.39
CA HIS A 304 14.90 33.70 -19.49
C HIS A 304 15.75 32.54 -19.99
N THR A 305 16.99 32.87 -20.34
CA THR A 305 18.11 31.93 -20.57
C THR A 305 18.39 31.16 -19.27
N PRO A 306 18.40 29.82 -19.26
CA PRO A 306 18.75 29.05 -18.06
C PRO A 306 20.22 29.26 -17.69
N GLY A 307 20.46 29.99 -16.61
CA GLY A 307 21.72 29.99 -15.90
C GLY A 307 21.90 28.65 -15.16
N SER A 308 23.12 28.14 -15.19
CA SER A 308 23.57 26.94 -14.49
C SER A 308 23.43 27.11 -12.97
N HIS A 309 22.38 26.52 -12.40
CA HIS A 309 22.32 26.20 -10.97
C HIS A 309 22.76 24.74 -10.78
N PRO A 310 23.66 24.45 -9.81
CA PRO A 310 24.04 23.07 -9.51
C PRO A 310 22.81 22.31 -8.99
N HIS A 311 22.47 21.25 -9.73
CA HIS A 311 21.48 20.25 -9.35
C HIS A 311 21.93 19.58 -8.05
N PRO A 312 21.13 19.54 -6.97
CA PRO A 312 21.45 18.72 -5.82
C PRO A 312 21.32 17.25 -6.25
N THR A 313 22.45 16.62 -6.54
CA THR A 313 22.63 15.18 -6.71
C THR A 313 22.46 14.45 -5.38
N GLY A 314 21.32 14.66 -4.72
CA GLY A 314 20.89 13.93 -3.55
C GLY A 314 19.97 12.80 -3.99
N THR A 315 20.56 11.69 -4.44
CA THR A 315 19.90 10.39 -4.46
C THR A 315 19.20 10.19 -3.10
N PRO A 316 17.90 9.84 -3.04
CA PRO A 316 17.24 9.58 -1.77
C PRO A 316 18.02 8.51 -1.01
N ALA A 317 18.40 8.80 0.23
CA ALA A 317 19.08 7.86 1.09
C ALA A 317 18.18 6.65 1.35
N ILE A 318 18.34 5.61 0.51
CA ILE A 318 18.00 4.23 0.82
C ILE A 318 18.78 3.90 2.09
N LEU A 319 18.07 3.37 3.09
CA LEU A 319 18.58 2.72 4.30
C LEU A 319 20.00 2.16 4.10
N ASP A 320 20.91 2.45 5.04
CA ASP A 320 22.29 1.92 5.09
C ASP A 320 22.29 0.38 5.22
N ILE A 321 21.88 -0.33 4.19
CA ILE A 321 22.03 -1.77 4.04
C ILE A 321 23.48 -1.99 3.60
N PRO A 322 24.31 -2.70 4.40
CA PRO A 322 25.70 -2.94 4.08
C PRO A 322 25.88 -3.57 2.70
N VAL A 323 26.89 -3.12 1.97
CA VAL A 323 27.27 -3.75 0.71
C VAL A 323 27.86 -5.12 1.02
N SER A 324 27.34 -6.14 0.35
CA SER A 324 27.79 -7.52 0.42
C SER A 324 29.26 -7.63 0.02
N ILE A 325 30.03 -8.36 0.84
CA ILE A 325 31.44 -8.68 0.58
C ILE A 325 31.65 -10.14 0.16
N ASP A 326 30.65 -11.00 0.39
CA ASP A 326 30.70 -12.43 0.09
C ASP A 326 29.86 -12.80 -1.15
N GLY A 327 29.30 -11.79 -1.82
CA GLY A 327 28.44 -11.96 -2.99
C GLY A 327 27.03 -12.42 -2.64
N THR A 328 26.66 -12.54 -1.36
CA THR A 328 25.29 -12.85 -0.95
C THR A 328 24.50 -11.60 -0.57
N CYS A 329 23.21 -11.58 -0.87
CA CYS A 329 22.35 -10.41 -0.72
C CYS A 329 20.93 -10.80 -0.28
N GLY A 330 20.09 -9.79 -0.08
CA GLY A 330 18.68 -9.96 0.22
C GLY A 330 18.37 -9.84 1.70
N ALA A 331 17.07 -9.79 2.02
CA ALA A 331 16.59 -9.54 3.38
C ALA A 331 17.19 -10.51 4.43
N LYS A 332 17.38 -11.78 4.06
CA LYS A 332 17.97 -12.82 4.93
C LYS A 332 19.42 -12.56 5.31
N LYS A 333 20.17 -11.91 4.43
CA LYS A 333 21.60 -11.58 4.64
C LYS A 333 21.78 -10.18 5.20
N ALA A 334 20.74 -9.36 5.15
CA ALA A 334 20.77 -7.95 5.51
C ALA A 334 21.88 -7.20 4.77
N THR A 335 22.16 -7.60 3.53
CA THR A 335 23.19 -7.02 2.66
C THR A 335 22.63 -6.77 1.27
N ARG A 336 23.12 -5.71 0.62
CA ARG A 336 22.81 -5.40 -0.78
C ARG A 336 24.01 -5.68 -1.68
N CYS A 337 23.76 -5.92 -2.94
CA CYS A 337 24.81 -6.11 -3.91
C CYS A 337 25.62 -4.83 -4.15
N PRO A 338 26.90 -4.97 -4.50
CA PRO A 338 27.70 -3.87 -5.05
C PRO A 338 26.97 -3.17 -6.19
N ALA A 339 27.23 -1.88 -6.35
CA ALA A 339 26.65 -1.09 -7.45
C ALA A 339 26.92 -1.78 -8.80
N GLY A 340 25.91 -1.84 -9.65
CA GLY A 340 25.97 -2.56 -10.93
C GLY A 340 25.51 -4.01 -10.90
N LEU A 341 25.32 -4.61 -9.72
CA LEU A 341 24.88 -5.99 -9.58
C LEU A 341 23.44 -6.07 -9.06
N CYS A 342 22.72 -7.04 -9.58
CA CYS A 342 21.38 -7.37 -9.14
C CYS A 342 21.45 -8.42 -8.04
N CYS A 343 20.53 -8.33 -7.09
CA CYS A 343 20.36 -9.38 -6.11
C CYS A 343 19.36 -10.39 -6.66
N SER A 344 19.81 -11.61 -6.96
CA SER A 344 18.89 -12.68 -7.34
C SER A 344 17.97 -13.06 -6.18
N MET A 345 16.79 -13.60 -6.49
CA MET A 345 15.83 -14.18 -5.53
C MET A 345 16.44 -15.31 -4.68
N TYR A 346 17.58 -15.85 -5.13
CA TYR A 346 18.34 -16.87 -4.41
C TYR A 346 19.36 -16.27 -3.44
N GLY A 347 19.36 -14.95 -3.27
CA GLY A 347 20.24 -14.22 -2.36
C GLY A 347 21.69 -14.14 -2.83
N ASN A 348 21.92 -14.07 -4.15
CA ASN A 348 23.26 -13.93 -4.73
C ASN A 348 23.34 -12.72 -5.66
N CYS A 349 24.47 -12.03 -5.63
CA CYS A 349 24.79 -10.91 -6.49
C CYS A 349 25.30 -11.37 -7.84
N GLY A 350 24.81 -10.75 -8.91
CA GLY A 350 25.30 -11.04 -10.25
C GLY A 350 24.64 -10.19 -11.32
N THR A 351 24.90 -10.56 -12.57
CA THR A 351 24.38 -9.90 -13.77
C THR A 351 23.66 -10.90 -14.67
N GLY A 352 22.76 -10.40 -15.53
CA GLY A 352 22.01 -11.24 -16.49
C GLY A 352 20.69 -11.74 -15.93
N ALA A 353 19.88 -12.38 -16.77
CA ALA A 353 18.48 -12.68 -16.48
C ALA A 353 18.22 -13.51 -15.20
N ASN A 354 19.17 -14.33 -14.76
CA ASN A 354 19.02 -15.12 -13.53
C ASN A 354 19.20 -14.29 -12.24
N TYR A 355 19.77 -13.10 -12.35
CA TYR A 355 19.99 -12.18 -11.24
C TYR A 355 19.18 -10.90 -11.37
N CYS A 356 19.14 -10.37 -12.58
CA CYS A 356 18.54 -9.08 -12.92
C CYS A 356 17.23 -9.21 -13.69
N GLY A 357 16.77 -10.43 -13.96
CA GLY A 357 15.53 -10.63 -14.68
C GLY A 357 14.36 -10.04 -13.91
N ASN A 358 13.34 -9.65 -14.66
CA ASN A 358 12.17 -8.97 -14.14
C ASN A 358 11.56 -9.72 -12.95
N PHE A 359 11.60 -11.06 -12.92
CA PHE A 359 11.11 -11.88 -11.80
C PHE A 359 12.19 -12.35 -10.83
N THR A 360 13.47 -12.24 -11.19
CA THR A 360 14.59 -12.79 -10.42
C THR A 360 15.31 -11.76 -9.56
N CYS A 361 15.15 -10.46 -9.81
CA CYS A 361 15.81 -9.43 -9.00
C CYS A 361 15.01 -9.03 -7.75
N GLU A 362 15.67 -8.99 -6.59
CA GLU A 362 15.17 -8.52 -5.30
C GLU A 362 15.43 -7.00 -5.17
N VAL A 363 14.39 -6.20 -5.44
CA VAL A 363 14.47 -4.72 -5.44
C VAL A 363 14.81 -4.21 -4.04
N GLY A 364 15.71 -3.23 -3.96
CA GLY A 364 16.26 -2.71 -2.70
C GLY A 364 17.55 -3.41 -2.25
N PHE A 365 17.83 -4.61 -2.79
CA PHE A 365 19.07 -5.34 -2.53
C PHE A 365 20.00 -5.43 -3.75
N GLY A 366 19.61 -4.89 -4.90
CA GLY A 366 20.49 -4.75 -6.07
C GLY A 366 19.93 -3.81 -7.15
N ASP A 367 20.70 -3.60 -8.21
CA ASP A 367 20.36 -2.73 -9.35
C ASP A 367 19.39 -3.40 -10.33
N CYS A 368 18.14 -3.60 -9.93
CA CYS A 368 17.15 -4.33 -10.72
C CYS A 368 16.73 -3.63 -12.03
N SER A 369 17.05 -2.36 -12.22
CA SER A 369 16.65 -1.57 -13.40
C SER A 369 17.43 -1.89 -14.68
N LYS A 370 18.40 -2.83 -14.65
CA LYS A 370 19.37 -3.01 -15.74
C LYS A 370 19.05 -4.13 -16.73
N PHE A 371 17.96 -4.88 -16.56
CA PHE A 371 17.71 -6.06 -17.40
C PHE A 371 16.22 -6.35 -17.68
N ASP A 372 15.43 -5.29 -17.87
CA ASP A 372 14.24 -5.42 -18.71
C ASP A 372 14.71 -5.56 -20.15
N ASN A 373 14.33 -6.68 -20.77
CA ASN A 373 14.67 -7.02 -22.14
C ASN A 373 14.08 -5.98 -23.12
N GLY A 374 14.81 -4.88 -23.32
CA GLY A 374 14.73 -3.95 -24.45
C GLY A 374 13.34 -3.41 -24.79
N THR A 375 12.85 -2.39 -24.07
CA THR A 375 12.18 -1.20 -24.64
C THR A 375 11.80 -0.23 -23.53
N PHE A 376 12.63 0.80 -23.30
CA PHE A 376 12.15 2.03 -22.68
C PHE A 376 11.90 3.06 -23.79
N PRO A 377 10.77 3.79 -23.79
CA PRO A 377 10.74 5.10 -24.41
C PRO A 377 11.70 5.99 -23.64
N ASN A 378 12.73 6.48 -24.31
CA ASN A 378 13.68 7.45 -23.76
C ASN A 378 12.93 8.63 -23.12
N ALA A 379 13.37 9.06 -21.95
CA ALA A 379 13.12 10.43 -21.51
C ALA A 379 13.79 11.40 -22.51
N PRO A 380 13.17 12.54 -22.86
CA PRO A 380 13.67 13.39 -23.92
C PRO A 380 14.89 14.17 -23.43
N GLY A 381 16.02 13.98 -24.11
CA GLY A 381 17.10 14.96 -24.11
C GLY A 381 18.49 14.43 -23.74
N GLU A 382 19.11 13.67 -24.64
CA GLU A 382 20.54 13.86 -24.91
C GLU A 382 20.80 13.52 -26.38
N LEU A 383 20.95 14.56 -27.21
CA LEU A 383 21.38 14.43 -28.60
C LEU A 383 22.86 14.09 -28.58
N VAL A 384 23.20 12.81 -28.76
CA VAL A 384 24.55 12.41 -29.16
C VAL A 384 24.75 12.85 -30.61
N ARG A 385 25.55 13.90 -30.83
CA ARG A 385 26.06 14.25 -32.15
C ARG A 385 26.98 13.12 -32.63
N TYR A 386 26.70 12.60 -33.82
CA TYR A 386 27.68 11.86 -34.60
C TYR A 386 28.47 12.88 -35.43
N GLU A 387 29.79 12.94 -35.21
CA GLU A 387 30.75 13.30 -36.26
C GLU A 387 31.08 12.07 -37.10
#